data_AF-A0A951UPP5-F1
#
_entry.id   AF-A0A951UPP5-F1
#
_cell.length_a   1.000
_cell.length_b   1.000
_cell.length_c   1.000
_cell.angle_alpha   90.00
_cell.angle_beta   90.00
_cell.angle_gamma   90.00
#
_symmetry.space_group_name_H-M   'P 1'
#
loop_
_entity.id
_entity.type
_entity.pdbx_description
1 polymer ?
#
loop_
_entity_poly.entity_id
_entity_poly.type
_entity_poly.pdbx_seq_one_letter_code
_entity_poly.pdbx_strand_id
1 'polypeptide(L)'
;MEIEQLEIDLWHSLETARQFPETLEVRLLCDALEQVIQGQPIAQQLEIASTAMTQLTEVYAVRAEKWMTDWQRRHDPQEPVVALEQCVDLFVQSLHLEISDLFEPPDPTHYPTERRSPTKQSAEGTIVGRLDQEALLQALDQQMSQHSGMTEMEAFNTAISVAHGEDIRAWSEAINQFFSTHTSSMVCLSQLQQTLNLPVVAIWLGLLLGNYVLEQRGEFYDMQSIFVQQLPTPIAAKDNSIR
;
A
#
# COMPACT_ATOMS: atom_id res chain seq x y z
N MET A 1 -7.45 -15.57 47.05
CA MET A 1 -6.92 -16.17 45.80
C MET A 1 -6.24 -15.03 45.08
N GLU A 2 -4.98 -14.80 45.42
CA GLU A 2 -4.17 -13.76 44.78
C GLU A 2 -3.83 -14.26 43.38
N ILE A 3 -4.30 -13.54 42.39
CA ILE A 3 -3.91 -13.77 41.01
C ILE A 3 -2.54 -13.09 40.92
N GLU A 4 -1.47 -13.87 41.11
CA GLU A 4 -0.13 -13.46 40.75
C GLU A 4 -0.16 -13.18 39.24
N GLN A 5 -0.31 -11.90 38.89
CA GLN A 5 -0.04 -11.43 37.53
C GLN A 5 1.41 -11.81 37.27
N LEU A 6 1.65 -12.65 36.27
CA LEU A 6 3.00 -12.90 35.76
C LEU A 6 3.57 -11.55 35.34
N GLU A 7 4.44 -10.98 36.17
CA GLU A 7 5.29 -9.85 35.77
C GLU A 7 6.10 -10.34 34.57
N ILE A 8 5.74 -9.84 33.38
CA ILE A 8 6.50 -10.12 32.16
C ILE A 8 7.82 -9.40 32.34
N ASP A 9 8.89 -10.15 32.60
CA ASP A 9 10.24 -9.60 32.63
C ASP A 9 10.59 -9.09 31.23
N LEU A 10 10.63 -7.76 31.10
CA LEU A 10 10.95 -7.03 29.88
C LEU A 10 12.20 -7.59 29.19
N TRP A 11 13.27 -7.85 29.95
CA TRP A 11 14.55 -8.26 29.38
C TRP A 11 14.51 -9.70 28.90
N HIS A 12 13.82 -10.57 29.62
CA HIS A 12 13.59 -11.95 29.16
C HIS A 12 12.76 -11.99 27.86
N SER A 13 11.76 -11.12 27.75
CA SER A 13 10.94 -11.01 26.53
C SER A 13 11.75 -10.51 25.33
N LEU A 14 12.62 -9.53 25.52
CA LEU A 14 13.52 -9.02 24.49
C LEU A 14 14.53 -10.07 24.03
N GLU A 15 15.13 -10.82 24.97
CA GLU A 15 16.09 -11.87 24.61
C GLU A 15 15.42 -13.03 23.87
N THR A 16 14.20 -13.41 24.28
CA THR A 16 13.41 -14.42 23.57
C THR A 16 13.06 -13.93 22.15
N ALA A 17 12.69 -12.66 22.01
CA ALA A 17 12.38 -12.07 20.71
C ALA A 17 13.62 -11.95 19.79
N ARG A 18 14.83 -11.83 20.34
CA ARG A 18 16.07 -11.90 19.54
C ARG A 18 16.30 -13.29 18.96
N GLN A 19 15.95 -14.34 19.69
CA GLN A 19 16.07 -15.72 19.21
C GLN A 19 14.94 -16.08 18.23
N PHE A 20 13.73 -15.58 18.48
CA PHE A 20 12.53 -15.85 17.70
C PHE A 20 11.84 -14.53 17.28
N PRO A 21 12.38 -13.80 16.29
CA PRO A 21 11.87 -12.48 15.93
C PRO A 21 10.43 -12.48 15.39
N GLU A 22 9.96 -13.60 14.85
CA GLU A 22 8.58 -13.81 14.40
C GLU A 22 7.54 -13.78 15.52
N THR A 23 7.89 -14.18 16.75
CA THR A 23 6.97 -14.27 17.88
C THR A 23 6.88 -12.98 18.69
N LEU A 24 7.63 -11.94 18.30
CA LEU A 24 7.63 -10.65 18.98
C LEU A 24 6.22 -10.03 18.97
N GLU A 25 5.65 -9.83 20.17
CA GLU A 25 4.45 -9.04 20.42
C GLU A 25 4.81 -7.68 21.03
N VAL A 26 4.86 -6.64 20.19
CA VAL A 26 5.33 -5.30 20.61
C VAL A 26 4.47 -4.67 21.70
N ARG A 27 3.15 -4.92 21.69
CA ARG A 27 2.24 -4.31 22.68
C ARG A 27 2.58 -4.76 24.10
N LEU A 28 2.75 -6.06 24.30
CA LEU A 28 3.11 -6.62 25.60
C LEU A 28 4.48 -6.10 26.07
N LEU A 29 5.40 -5.87 25.14
CA LEU A 29 6.73 -5.37 25.43
C LEU A 29 6.70 -3.87 25.82
N CYS A 30 5.87 -3.07 25.17
CA CYS A 30 5.62 -1.68 25.56
C CYS A 30 4.97 -1.61 26.95
N ASP A 31 3.98 -2.45 27.22
CA ASP A 31 3.31 -2.50 28.53
C ASP A 31 4.32 -2.90 29.64
N ALA A 32 5.17 -3.88 29.38
CA ALA A 32 6.24 -4.29 30.30
C ALA A 32 7.28 -3.17 30.50
N LEU A 33 7.64 -2.44 29.44
CA LEU A 33 8.55 -1.29 29.53
C LEU A 33 7.94 -0.18 30.40
N GLU A 34 6.66 0.15 30.19
CA GLU A 34 5.94 1.15 30.98
C GLU A 34 5.93 0.79 32.48
N GLN A 35 5.73 -0.50 32.80
CA GLN A 35 5.80 -0.99 34.18
C GLN A 35 7.20 -0.84 34.78
N VAL A 36 8.26 -1.18 34.03
CA VAL A 36 9.65 -1.11 34.52
C VAL A 36 10.10 0.33 34.75
N ILE A 37 9.67 1.28 33.91
CA ILE A 37 10.03 2.70 34.06
C ILE A 37 9.17 3.41 35.12
N GLN A 38 8.00 2.86 35.48
CA GLN A 38 7.10 3.46 36.45
C GLN A 38 7.78 3.56 37.83
N GLY A 39 7.85 4.76 38.39
CA GLY A 39 8.44 5.02 39.70
C GLY A 39 9.96 5.28 39.71
N GLN A 40 10.64 5.17 38.57
CA GLN A 40 12.06 5.55 38.44
C GLN A 40 12.22 7.08 38.22
N PRO A 41 13.36 7.67 38.60
CA PRO A 41 13.67 9.06 38.26
C PRO A 41 13.85 9.23 36.74
N ILE A 42 13.49 10.41 36.22
CA ILE A 42 13.42 10.69 34.77
C ILE A 42 14.70 10.32 33.99
N ALA A 43 15.87 10.52 34.58
CA ALA A 43 17.14 10.17 33.95
C ALA A 43 17.27 8.66 33.71
N GLN A 44 16.89 7.84 34.70
CA GLN A 44 16.92 6.38 34.59
C GLN A 44 15.80 5.86 33.69
N GLN A 45 14.63 6.51 33.67
CA GLN A 45 13.56 6.17 32.73
C GLN A 45 14.04 6.29 31.28
N LEU A 46 14.70 7.40 30.95
CA LEU A 46 15.25 7.63 29.61
C LEU A 46 16.36 6.63 29.26
N GLU A 47 17.23 6.30 30.20
CA GLU A 47 18.29 5.30 30.01
C GLU A 47 17.72 3.91 29.69
N ILE A 48 16.77 3.45 30.52
CA ILE A 48 16.10 2.15 30.34
C ILE A 48 15.31 2.13 29.04
N ALA A 49 14.50 3.16 28.77
CA ALA A 49 13.72 3.26 27.55
C ALA A 49 14.61 3.27 26.30
N SER A 50 15.71 4.02 26.31
CA SER A 50 16.64 4.06 25.17
C SER A 50 17.27 2.70 24.90
N THR A 51 17.63 1.95 25.95
CA THR A 51 18.20 0.62 25.83
C THR A 51 17.17 -0.37 25.28
N ALA A 52 15.95 -0.37 25.82
CA ALA A 52 14.86 -1.22 25.36
C ALA A 52 14.47 -0.94 23.90
N MET A 53 14.38 0.34 23.52
CA MET A 53 14.10 0.73 22.13
C MET A 53 15.21 0.29 21.18
N THR A 54 16.49 0.42 21.58
CA THR A 54 17.63 -0.04 20.78
C THR A 54 17.53 -1.54 20.52
N GLN A 55 17.32 -2.35 21.56
CA GLN A 55 17.16 -3.80 21.39
C GLN A 55 15.95 -4.16 20.52
N LEU A 56 14.83 -3.45 20.68
CA LEU A 56 13.65 -3.66 19.85
C LEU A 56 13.93 -3.36 18.37
N THR A 57 14.70 -2.29 18.07
CA THR A 57 15.09 -2.00 16.69
C THR A 57 15.99 -3.08 16.08
N GLU A 58 16.90 -3.66 16.87
CA GLU A 58 17.74 -4.78 16.42
C GLU A 58 16.89 -6.01 16.08
N VAL A 59 15.92 -6.35 16.93
CA VAL A 59 14.99 -7.47 16.65
C VAL A 59 14.20 -7.23 15.36
N TYR A 60 13.72 -6.00 15.15
CA TYR A 60 13.01 -5.64 13.93
C TYR A 60 13.87 -5.73 12.67
N ALA A 61 15.15 -5.35 12.76
CA ALA A 61 16.09 -5.47 11.65
C ALA A 61 16.27 -6.95 11.24
N VAL A 62 16.50 -7.83 12.22
CA VAL A 62 16.64 -9.28 11.97
C VAL A 62 15.35 -9.87 11.40
N ARG A 63 14.18 -9.45 11.91
CA ARG A 63 12.88 -9.88 11.39
C ARG A 63 12.69 -9.48 9.93
N ALA A 64 13.01 -8.23 9.59
CA ALA A 64 12.88 -7.70 8.24
C ALA A 64 13.81 -8.43 7.26
N GLU A 65 15.06 -8.69 7.67
CA GLU A 65 16.01 -9.46 6.86
C GLU A 65 15.49 -10.87 6.56
N LYS A 66 14.97 -11.58 7.57
CA LYS A 66 14.36 -12.90 7.39
C LYS A 66 13.20 -12.86 6.40
N TRP A 67 12.31 -11.88 6.51
CA TRP A 67 11.19 -11.71 5.57
C TRP A 67 11.65 -11.39 4.15
N MET A 68 12.68 -10.55 4.00
CA MET A 68 13.26 -10.25 2.69
C MET A 68 13.88 -11.49 2.07
N THR A 69 14.66 -12.28 2.82
CA THR A 69 15.24 -13.54 2.34
C THR A 69 14.16 -14.57 1.99
N ASP A 70 13.11 -14.69 2.80
CA ASP A 70 11.99 -15.59 2.53
C ASP A 70 11.20 -15.18 1.30
N TRP A 71 11.04 -13.88 1.07
CA TRP A 71 10.42 -13.35 -0.13
C TRP A 71 11.29 -13.61 -1.37
N GLN A 72 12.59 -13.31 -1.29
CA GLN A 72 13.55 -13.57 -2.38
C GLN A 72 13.56 -15.05 -2.76
N ARG A 73 13.63 -15.96 -1.78
CA ARG A 73 13.60 -17.41 -2.02
C ARG A 73 12.32 -17.90 -2.70
N ARG A 74 11.17 -17.32 -2.36
CA ARG A 74 9.87 -17.71 -2.96
C ARG A 74 9.68 -17.18 -4.38
N HIS A 75 10.39 -16.11 -4.73
CA HIS A 75 10.24 -15.42 -6.00
C HIS A 75 11.51 -15.48 -6.87
N ASP A 76 12.50 -16.29 -6.48
CA ASP A 76 13.66 -16.57 -7.32
C ASP A 76 13.19 -17.40 -8.54
N PRO A 77 13.36 -16.89 -9.77
CA PRO A 77 13.00 -17.63 -10.98
C PRO A 77 13.93 -18.84 -11.24
N GLN A 78 15.05 -18.95 -10.52
CA GLN A 78 15.91 -20.12 -10.57
C GLN A 78 15.36 -21.21 -9.64
N GLU A 79 15.13 -22.41 -10.17
CA GLU A 79 14.81 -23.57 -9.34
C GLU A 79 15.97 -23.84 -8.35
N PRO A 80 15.68 -24.24 -7.09
CA PRO A 80 16.73 -24.51 -6.13
C PRO A 80 17.66 -25.61 -6.66
N VAL A 81 18.90 -25.22 -7.01
CA VAL A 81 19.91 -26.14 -7.49
C VAL A 81 20.43 -26.95 -6.31
N VAL A 82 19.82 -28.12 -6.08
CA VAL A 82 20.37 -29.11 -5.16
C VAL A 82 21.64 -29.66 -5.81
N ALA A 83 22.79 -29.42 -5.21
CA ALA A 83 24.04 -30.04 -5.62
C ALA A 83 24.00 -31.54 -5.30
N LEU A 84 23.40 -32.33 -6.18
CA LEU A 84 23.17 -33.77 -6.03
C LEU A 84 24.48 -34.55 -5.78
N GLU A 85 25.63 -34.01 -6.20
CA GLU A 85 26.96 -34.58 -5.93
C GLU A 85 27.38 -34.53 -4.45
N GLN A 86 26.75 -33.67 -3.65
CA GLN A 86 26.99 -33.57 -2.20
C GLN A 86 25.93 -34.34 -1.39
N CYS A 87 24.90 -34.84 -2.07
CA CYS A 87 23.77 -35.56 -1.49
C CYS A 87 23.81 -37.07 -1.78
N VAL A 88 25.00 -37.64 -2.01
CA VAL A 88 25.18 -39.07 -2.33
C VAL A 88 24.61 -39.97 -1.23
N ASP A 89 24.67 -39.52 0.03
CA ASP A 89 24.13 -40.25 1.19
C ASP A 89 22.59 -40.22 1.27
N LEU A 90 21.92 -39.33 0.53
CA LEU A 90 20.43 -39.32 0.42
C LEU A 90 19.93 -40.34 -0.60
N PHE A 91 20.81 -40.89 -1.44
CA PHE A 91 20.48 -42.01 -2.32
C PHE A 91 20.64 -43.33 -1.57
N VAL A 92 19.75 -43.58 -0.62
CA VAL A 92 19.47 -44.98 -0.25
C VAL A 92 18.79 -45.61 -1.45
N GLN A 93 19.46 -46.54 -2.11
CA GLN A 93 18.87 -47.44 -3.10
C GLN A 93 17.75 -48.23 -2.41
N SER A 94 16.57 -47.64 -2.35
CA SER A 94 15.39 -48.20 -1.71
C SER A 94 14.41 -48.62 -2.80
N LEU A 95 13.76 -49.75 -2.51
CA LEU A 95 12.56 -50.31 -3.11
C LEU A 95 11.89 -49.46 -4.21
N HIS A 96 11.58 -50.09 -5.34
CA HIS A 96 10.75 -49.51 -6.38
C HIS A 96 9.39 -49.11 -5.79
N LEU A 97 9.21 -47.83 -5.54
CA LEU A 97 7.98 -47.24 -5.03
C LEU A 97 7.37 -46.48 -6.19
N GLU A 98 6.26 -46.99 -6.72
CA GLU A 98 5.56 -46.35 -7.82
C GLU A 98 4.92 -45.07 -7.30
N ILE A 99 5.43 -43.92 -7.74
CA ILE A 99 5.07 -42.59 -7.23
C ILE A 99 3.54 -42.33 -7.32
N SER A 100 2.85 -43.03 -8.24
CA SER A 100 1.40 -43.03 -8.40
C SER A 100 0.64 -43.46 -7.14
N ASP A 101 1.21 -44.35 -6.30
CA ASP A 101 0.58 -44.86 -5.08
C ASP A 101 0.70 -43.89 -3.89
N LEU A 102 1.55 -42.87 -3.99
CA LEU A 102 1.75 -41.85 -2.95
C LEU A 102 0.81 -40.64 -3.12
N PHE A 103 0.11 -40.54 -4.25
CA PHE A 103 -0.85 -39.48 -4.48
C PHE A 103 -2.27 -40.00 -4.26
N GLU A 104 -2.98 -39.40 -3.32
CA GLU A 104 -4.42 -39.57 -3.23
C GLU A 104 -5.05 -38.97 -4.50
N PRO A 105 -5.89 -39.72 -5.26
CA PRO A 105 -6.50 -39.19 -6.46
C PRO A 105 -7.30 -37.94 -6.08
N PRO A 106 -7.13 -36.81 -6.78
CA PRO A 106 -7.80 -35.58 -6.42
C PRO A 106 -9.31 -35.80 -6.46
N ASP A 107 -10.01 -35.31 -5.43
CA ASP A 107 -11.47 -35.23 -5.46
C ASP A 107 -11.91 -34.64 -6.80
N PRO A 108 -12.93 -35.23 -7.47
CA PRO A 108 -13.42 -34.72 -8.74
C PRO A 108 -13.98 -33.31 -8.53
N THR A 109 -13.11 -32.33 -8.74
CA THR A 109 -13.48 -30.92 -8.76
C THR A 109 -14.37 -30.72 -9.98
N HIS A 110 -15.66 -30.49 -9.73
CA HIS A 110 -16.60 -30.02 -10.75
C HIS A 110 -16.18 -28.60 -11.18
N TYR A 111 -15.21 -28.51 -12.06
CA TYR A 111 -14.93 -27.28 -12.79
C TYR A 111 -16.13 -26.99 -13.70
N PRO A 112 -16.76 -25.81 -13.60
CA PRO A 112 -17.82 -25.43 -14.52
C PRO A 112 -17.26 -25.40 -15.94
N THR A 113 -17.75 -26.29 -16.80
CA THR A 113 -17.33 -26.44 -18.20
C THR A 113 -17.61 -25.19 -19.04
N GLU A 114 -18.40 -24.25 -18.51
CA GLU A 114 -18.73 -22.98 -19.16
C GLU A 114 -17.98 -21.79 -18.56
N ARG A 115 -16.65 -21.89 -18.47
CA ARG A 115 -15.83 -20.69 -18.29
C ARG A 115 -15.82 -19.96 -19.64
N ARG A 116 -16.71 -18.97 -19.79
CA ARG A 116 -16.60 -17.98 -20.88
C ARG A 116 -15.26 -17.27 -20.71
N SER A 117 -14.27 -17.64 -21.50
CA SER A 117 -13.05 -16.85 -21.65
C SER A 117 -13.46 -15.43 -22.06
N PRO A 118 -12.88 -14.36 -21.48
CA PRO A 118 -13.21 -12.99 -21.85
C PRO A 118 -12.70 -12.61 -23.25
N THR A 119 -12.29 -13.59 -24.07
CA THR A 119 -11.84 -13.39 -25.44
C THR A 119 -13.04 -13.44 -26.40
N LYS A 120 -13.99 -12.50 -26.24
CA LYS A 120 -14.97 -12.06 -27.26
C LYS A 120 -15.94 -11.01 -26.72
N GLN A 121 -15.48 -10.09 -25.88
CA GLN A 121 -16.21 -8.83 -25.67
C GLN A 121 -15.67 -7.80 -26.65
N SER A 122 -16.62 -7.14 -27.31
CA SER A 122 -16.46 -6.17 -28.40
C SER A 122 -15.34 -5.18 -28.13
N ALA A 123 -14.60 -4.84 -29.20
CA ALA A 123 -13.44 -3.96 -29.21
C ALA A 123 -13.75 -2.46 -28.97
N GLU A 124 -14.79 -2.15 -28.21
CA GLU A 124 -15.25 -0.79 -27.95
C GLU A 124 -15.28 -0.58 -26.44
N GLY A 125 -14.11 -0.29 -25.85
CA GLY A 125 -14.02 0.10 -24.44
C GLY A 125 -12.76 -0.32 -23.71
N THR A 126 -11.94 -1.22 -24.28
CA THR A 126 -10.64 -1.59 -23.68
C THR A 126 -9.50 -0.89 -24.41
N ILE A 127 -8.77 -0.04 -23.70
CA ILE A 127 -7.62 0.74 -24.20
C ILE A 127 -6.33 -0.11 -24.16
N VAL A 128 -6.40 -1.35 -23.70
CA VAL A 128 -5.24 -2.27 -23.69
C VAL A 128 -5.00 -2.81 -25.09
N GLY A 129 -4.40 -1.96 -25.93
CA GLY A 129 -3.79 -2.38 -27.19
C GLY A 129 -2.55 -3.21 -26.91
N ARG A 130 -2.33 -4.28 -27.68
CA ARG A 130 -1.04 -4.96 -27.71
C ARG A 130 -0.01 -3.96 -28.27
N LEU A 131 0.77 -3.36 -27.38
CA LEU A 131 1.90 -2.54 -27.74
C LEU A 131 3.08 -3.46 -28.03
N ASP A 132 3.65 -3.31 -29.22
CA ASP A 132 4.87 -4.00 -29.60
C ASP A 132 6.02 -3.47 -28.74
N GLN A 133 6.71 -4.39 -28.06
CA GLN A 133 7.76 -4.07 -27.10
C GLN A 133 8.92 -3.33 -27.78
N GLU A 134 9.23 -3.67 -29.03
CA GLU A 134 10.29 -3.04 -29.80
C GLU A 134 9.95 -1.59 -30.16
N ALA A 135 8.69 -1.32 -30.52
CA ALA A 135 8.21 0.04 -30.78
C ALA A 135 8.22 0.91 -29.51
N LEU A 136 7.92 0.33 -28.35
CA LEU A 136 7.93 1.01 -27.06
C LEU A 136 9.36 1.37 -26.64
N LEU A 137 10.32 0.46 -26.83
CA LEU A 137 11.73 0.71 -26.57
C LEU A 137 12.30 1.78 -27.52
N GLN A 138 11.94 1.78 -28.81
CA GLN A 138 12.34 2.85 -29.73
C GLN A 138 11.75 4.21 -29.37
N ALA A 139 10.48 4.26 -28.96
CA ALA A 139 9.86 5.50 -28.50
C ALA A 139 10.52 6.02 -27.23
N LEU A 140 10.89 5.13 -26.30
CA LEU A 140 11.60 5.48 -25.07
C LEU A 140 13.00 6.00 -25.39
N ASP A 141 13.75 5.33 -26.27
CA ASP A 141 15.08 5.80 -26.70
C ASP A 141 15.00 7.16 -27.42
N GLN A 142 13.98 7.38 -28.25
CA GLN A 142 13.73 8.69 -28.87
C GLN A 142 13.41 9.77 -27.84
N GLN A 143 12.61 9.46 -26.81
CA GLN A 143 12.27 10.42 -25.76
C GLN A 143 13.47 10.72 -24.85
N MET A 144 14.27 9.69 -24.51
CA MET A 144 15.50 9.85 -23.73
C MET A 144 16.57 10.62 -24.51
N SER A 145 16.66 10.44 -25.82
CA SER A 145 17.56 11.21 -26.70
C SER A 145 17.05 12.61 -27.05
N GLN A 146 15.74 12.89 -26.89
CA GLN A 146 15.21 14.25 -26.92
C GLN A 146 15.49 15.02 -25.62
N HIS A 147 15.81 14.33 -24.53
CA HIS A 147 16.12 14.92 -23.21
C HIS A 147 17.58 14.67 -22.80
N SER A 148 18.44 14.25 -23.74
CA SER A 148 19.87 14.07 -23.52
C SER A 148 20.55 15.42 -23.38
N GLY A 149 20.51 15.95 -22.16
CA GLY A 149 21.08 17.25 -21.81
C GLY A 149 20.56 17.80 -20.49
N MET A 150 19.51 17.22 -19.93
CA MET A 150 18.98 17.67 -18.64
C MET A 150 19.92 17.20 -17.53
N THR A 151 20.65 18.14 -16.94
CA THR A 151 21.50 17.83 -15.78
C THR A 151 20.63 17.34 -14.62
N GLU A 152 21.19 16.51 -13.73
CA GLU A 152 20.48 15.97 -12.56
C GLU A 152 19.83 17.09 -11.71
N MET A 153 20.44 18.28 -11.73
CA MET A 153 19.92 19.50 -11.10
C MET A 153 18.70 20.09 -11.81
N GLU A 154 18.59 20.01 -13.13
CA GLU A 154 17.42 20.45 -13.90
C GLU A 154 16.27 19.46 -13.80
N ALA A 155 16.57 18.15 -13.78
CA ALA A 155 15.59 17.10 -13.48
C ALA A 155 15.04 17.25 -12.05
N PHE A 156 15.91 17.55 -11.08
CA PHE A 156 15.51 17.84 -9.71
C PHE A 156 14.69 19.12 -9.60
N ASN A 157 15.10 20.20 -10.29
CA ASN A 157 14.36 21.48 -10.27
C ASN A 157 13.01 21.40 -10.99
N THR A 158 12.88 20.57 -12.03
CA THR A 158 11.59 20.31 -12.67
C THR A 158 10.70 19.39 -11.82
N ALA A 159 11.27 18.37 -11.17
CA ALA A 159 10.54 17.59 -10.17
C ALA A 159 10.07 18.46 -8.99
N ILE A 160 10.92 19.38 -8.52
CA ILE A 160 10.58 20.36 -7.48
C ILE A 160 9.53 21.35 -7.96
N SER A 161 9.62 21.87 -9.19
CA SER A 161 8.64 22.84 -9.71
C SER A 161 7.28 22.19 -9.95
N VAL A 162 7.24 20.90 -10.33
CA VAL A 162 6.02 20.10 -10.36
C VAL A 162 5.48 19.88 -8.95
N ALA A 163 6.34 19.53 -7.98
CA ALA A 163 5.94 19.30 -6.58
C ALA A 163 5.51 20.58 -5.83
N HIS A 164 5.97 21.77 -6.24
CA HIS A 164 5.60 23.06 -5.65
C HIS A 164 4.51 23.81 -6.45
N GLY A 165 4.03 23.24 -7.56
CA GLY A 165 2.85 23.74 -8.29
C GLY A 165 1.51 23.27 -7.71
N GLU A 166 1.54 22.39 -6.71
CA GLU A 166 0.35 21.75 -6.14
C GLU A 166 -0.27 22.58 -5.00
N ASP A 167 -0.98 23.65 -5.36
CA ASP A 167 -1.77 24.41 -4.39
C ASP A 167 -3.17 23.81 -4.21
N ILE A 168 -3.20 22.71 -3.45
CA ILE A 168 -4.43 21.98 -3.09
C ILE A 168 -5.47 22.92 -2.45
N ARG A 169 -5.02 23.91 -1.67
CA ARG A 169 -5.92 24.86 -0.99
C ARG A 169 -6.61 25.75 -2.02
N ALA A 170 -5.84 26.37 -2.92
CA ALA A 170 -6.39 27.16 -4.01
C ALA A 170 -7.37 26.36 -4.89
N TRP A 171 -7.06 25.08 -5.17
CA TRP A 171 -7.96 24.22 -5.95
C TRP A 171 -9.26 23.91 -5.21
N SER A 172 -9.18 23.57 -3.92
CA SER A 172 -10.37 23.31 -3.09
C SER A 172 -11.22 24.57 -2.92
N GLU A 173 -10.61 25.74 -2.78
CA GLU A 173 -11.30 27.04 -2.68
C GLU A 173 -12.00 27.39 -3.99
N ALA A 174 -11.36 27.18 -5.14
CA ALA A 174 -11.96 27.42 -6.45
C ALA A 174 -13.19 26.52 -6.69
N ILE A 175 -13.11 25.24 -6.30
CA ILE A 175 -14.24 24.31 -6.37
C ILE A 175 -15.37 24.74 -5.41
N ASN A 176 -15.04 25.14 -4.18
CA ASN A 176 -16.02 25.64 -3.21
C ASN A 176 -16.73 26.90 -3.70
N GLN A 177 -16.02 27.86 -4.30
CA GLN A 177 -16.60 29.06 -4.89
C GLN A 177 -17.54 28.73 -6.05
N PHE A 178 -17.17 27.76 -6.87
CA PHE A 178 -18.01 27.29 -7.98
C PHE A 178 -19.36 26.73 -7.48
N PHE A 179 -19.34 25.86 -6.47
CA PHE A 179 -20.58 25.33 -5.86
C PHE A 179 -21.35 26.38 -5.04
N SER A 180 -20.66 27.37 -4.44
CA SER A 180 -21.33 28.49 -3.75
C SER A 180 -22.12 29.40 -4.71
N THR A 181 -21.64 29.51 -5.95
CA THR A 181 -22.28 30.35 -6.99
C THR A 181 -23.35 29.57 -7.77
N HIS A 182 -23.19 28.25 -7.93
CA HIS A 182 -24.14 27.39 -8.61
C HIS A 182 -24.97 26.60 -7.61
N THR A 183 -26.21 27.02 -7.38
CA THR A 183 -27.19 26.37 -6.47
C THR A 183 -27.59 24.94 -6.88
N SER A 184 -27.02 24.40 -7.96
CA SER A 184 -27.27 23.04 -8.41
C SER A 184 -26.54 22.05 -7.49
N SER A 185 -27.31 21.20 -6.81
CA SER A 185 -26.80 20.20 -5.88
C SER A 185 -25.93 19.12 -6.54
N MET A 186 -25.90 19.05 -7.88
CA MET A 186 -25.19 18.02 -8.61
C MET A 186 -24.63 18.57 -9.92
N VAL A 187 -23.32 18.44 -10.11
CA VAL A 187 -22.61 18.92 -11.31
C VAL A 187 -21.75 17.79 -11.88
N CYS A 188 -21.74 17.65 -13.19
CA CYS A 188 -20.89 16.67 -13.87
C CYS A 188 -19.41 17.09 -13.79
N LEU A 189 -18.49 16.14 -13.59
CA LEU A 189 -17.05 16.39 -13.51
C LEU A 189 -16.52 17.12 -14.77
N SER A 190 -17.01 16.74 -15.96
CA SER A 190 -16.63 17.39 -17.21
C SER A 190 -17.03 18.87 -17.26
N GLN A 191 -18.20 19.23 -16.70
CA GLN A 191 -18.67 20.61 -16.61
C GLN A 191 -17.85 21.42 -15.60
N LEU A 192 -17.47 20.80 -14.49
CA LEU A 192 -16.59 21.39 -13.48
C LEU A 192 -15.20 21.71 -14.07
N GLN A 193 -14.64 20.77 -14.84
CA GLN A 193 -13.36 20.96 -15.54
C GLN A 193 -13.42 22.09 -16.55
N GLN A 194 -14.45 22.11 -17.39
CA GLN A 194 -14.61 23.16 -18.40
C GLN A 194 -14.78 24.55 -17.79
N THR A 195 -15.43 24.64 -16.63
CA THR A 195 -15.69 25.94 -15.98
C THR A 195 -14.49 26.45 -15.19
N LEU A 196 -13.78 25.57 -14.48
CA LEU A 196 -12.62 25.96 -13.67
C LEU A 196 -11.32 26.04 -14.48
N ASN A 197 -11.27 25.44 -15.68
CA ASN A 197 -10.08 25.33 -16.51
C ASN A 197 -8.84 24.81 -15.74
N LEU A 198 -9.08 23.95 -14.75
CA LEU A 198 -8.05 23.30 -13.95
C LEU A 198 -7.68 21.94 -14.55
N PRO A 199 -6.43 21.48 -14.36
CA PRO A 199 -6.05 20.13 -14.77
C PRO A 199 -6.89 19.09 -14.01
N VAL A 200 -7.24 18.01 -14.69
CA VAL A 200 -8.12 16.95 -14.16
C VAL A 200 -7.61 16.44 -12.81
N VAL A 201 -6.29 16.25 -12.68
CA VAL A 201 -5.65 15.80 -11.43
C VAL A 201 -5.89 16.78 -10.27
N ALA A 202 -5.79 18.09 -10.50
CA ALA A 202 -6.05 19.10 -9.47
C ALA A 202 -7.51 19.08 -9.01
N ILE A 203 -8.45 18.87 -9.93
CA ILE A 203 -9.87 18.74 -9.61
C ILE A 203 -10.10 17.49 -8.77
N TRP A 204 -9.53 16.35 -9.15
CA TRP A 204 -9.62 15.11 -8.37
C TRP A 204 -9.05 15.27 -6.96
N LEU A 205 -7.87 15.88 -6.83
CA LEU A 205 -7.25 16.12 -5.52
C LEU A 205 -8.09 17.09 -4.68
N GLY A 206 -8.61 18.16 -5.26
CA GLY A 206 -9.49 19.11 -4.58
C GLY A 206 -10.84 18.51 -4.15
N LEU A 207 -11.37 17.56 -4.94
CA LEU A 207 -12.60 16.83 -4.61
C LEU A 207 -12.38 15.77 -3.53
N LEU A 208 -11.29 14.99 -3.61
CA LEU A 208 -10.95 13.95 -2.64
C LEU A 208 -10.61 14.54 -1.26
N LEU A 209 -9.99 15.71 -1.24
CA LEU A 209 -9.62 16.40 -0.01
C LEU A 209 -10.70 17.38 0.47
N GLY A 210 -11.79 17.54 -0.29
CA GLY A 210 -12.96 18.32 0.07
C GLY A 210 -14.13 17.45 0.55
N ASN A 211 -15.14 18.07 1.16
CA ASN A 211 -16.36 17.39 1.62
C ASN A 211 -17.36 17.19 0.47
N TYR A 212 -16.96 16.44 -0.56
CA TYR A 212 -17.78 16.15 -1.73
C TYR A 212 -18.12 14.66 -1.83
N VAL A 213 -19.30 14.37 -2.37
CA VAL A 213 -19.74 13.03 -2.72
C VAL A 213 -19.62 12.86 -4.23
N LEU A 214 -18.90 11.84 -4.66
CA LEU A 214 -18.79 11.48 -6.07
C LEU A 214 -19.71 10.29 -6.35
N GLU A 215 -20.66 10.48 -7.25
CA GLU A 215 -21.53 9.42 -7.76
C GLU A 215 -21.17 9.11 -9.21
N GLN A 216 -20.80 7.85 -9.47
CA GLN A 216 -20.65 7.34 -10.83
C GLN A 216 -21.96 6.71 -11.29
N ARG A 217 -22.54 7.22 -12.37
CA ARG A 217 -23.84 6.80 -12.92
C ARG A 217 -23.74 6.06 -14.26
N GLY A 218 -22.54 5.70 -14.69
CA GLY A 218 -22.28 5.05 -15.97
C GLY A 218 -21.00 4.22 -15.97
N GLU A 219 -20.42 4.02 -17.16
CA GLU A 219 -19.22 3.22 -17.37
C GLU A 219 -17.99 3.79 -16.64
N PHE A 220 -17.09 2.90 -16.20
CA PHE A 220 -15.99 3.23 -15.29
C PHE A 220 -15.10 4.40 -15.78
N TYR A 221 -14.95 4.55 -17.11
CA TYR A 221 -14.04 5.50 -17.76
C TYR A 221 -14.73 6.74 -18.36
N ASP A 222 -16.05 6.88 -18.22
CA ASP A 222 -16.75 8.03 -18.78
C ASP A 222 -16.79 9.19 -17.77
N MET A 223 -15.98 10.23 -18.00
CA MET A 223 -15.96 11.44 -17.17
C MET A 223 -17.28 12.22 -17.22
N GLN A 224 -18.14 11.98 -18.21
CA GLN A 224 -19.48 12.56 -18.28
C GLN A 224 -20.46 11.85 -17.34
N SER A 225 -20.13 10.65 -16.88
CA SER A 225 -20.93 9.84 -15.97
C SER A 225 -20.63 10.06 -14.48
N ILE A 226 -19.60 10.87 -14.17
CA ILE A 226 -19.18 11.19 -12.81
C ILE A 226 -19.83 12.50 -12.39
N PHE A 227 -20.63 12.44 -11.34
CA PHE A 227 -21.32 13.59 -10.77
C PHE A 227 -20.78 13.89 -9.39
N VAL A 228 -20.61 15.17 -9.10
CA VAL A 228 -20.11 15.70 -7.85
C VAL A 228 -21.24 16.44 -7.15
N GLN A 229 -21.45 16.10 -5.88
CA GLN A 229 -22.38 16.78 -4.98
C GLN A 229 -21.61 17.33 -3.78
N GLN A 230 -21.86 18.59 -3.44
CA GLN A 230 -21.36 19.15 -2.18
C GLN A 230 -22.21 18.58 -1.03
N LEU A 231 -21.54 17.99 -0.04
CA LEU A 231 -22.24 17.55 1.17
C LEU A 231 -22.69 18.82 1.93
N PRO A 232 -23.97 18.94 2.33
CA PRO A 232 -24.38 20.05 3.16
C PRO A 232 -23.58 19.98 4.47
N THR A 233 -22.81 21.03 4.74
CA THR A 233 -22.19 21.21 6.05
C THR A 233 -23.30 21.20 7.11
N PRO A 234 -23.19 20.41 8.19
CA PRO A 234 -24.17 20.44 9.24
C PRO A 234 -24.19 21.87 9.79
N ILE A 235 -25.35 22.52 9.67
CA ILE A 235 -25.64 23.83 10.23
C ILE A 235 -25.17 23.78 11.68
N ALA A 236 -24.14 24.57 12.00
CA ALA A 236 -23.69 24.80 13.36
C ALA A 236 -24.93 25.06 14.21
N ALA A 237 -25.17 24.16 15.17
CA ALA A 237 -26.27 24.26 16.11
C ALA A 237 -26.24 25.69 16.66
N LYS A 238 -27.30 26.44 16.38
CA LYS A 238 -27.51 27.76 16.94
C LYS A 238 -27.35 27.64 18.45
N ASP A 239 -26.25 28.22 18.91
CA ASP A 239 -26.13 29.04 20.11
C ASP A 239 -27.48 29.18 20.85
N ASN A 240 -27.73 28.29 21.80
CA ASN A 240 -28.83 28.43 22.75
C ASN A 240 -28.23 28.83 24.09
N SER A 241 -27.73 30.07 24.11
CA SER A 241 -27.49 30.81 25.34
C SER A 241 -28.58 31.90 25.45
N ILE A 242 -29.17 31.97 26.65
CA ILE A 242 -30.01 33.07 27.17
C ILE A 242 -31.53 32.95 26.93
N ARG A 243 -32.24 32.23 27.82
CA ARG A 243 -33.01 32.82 28.94
C ARG A 243 -33.54 31.75 29.89
#